data_AF-A0A5S5B5N4-F1
#
_entry.id   AF-A0A5S5B5N4-F1
#
_cell.length_a   1.000
_cell.length_b   1.000
_cell.length_c   1.000
_cell.angle_alpha   90.00
_cell.angle_beta   90.00
_cell.angle_gamma   90.00
#
_symmetry.space_group_name_H-M   'P 1'
#
loop_
_entity.id
_entity.type
_entity.pdbx_description
1 polymer ?
#
loop_
_entity_poly.entity_id
_entity_poly.type
_entity_poly.pdbx_seq_one_letter_code
_entity_poly.pdbx_strand_id
1 'polypeptide(L)'
;MITNAPWLARVGDLLRQHARTIRLIQWLVVGFYLVLLLVPAFLSLPPSEARMLDSITVFAQFLFWGLWWPFVLLSMVLFGRLWCGVLCPEGSLSEWISWRGLNRRTPQWIRWSGWPTIAFVLTTVYGQLISVYDYGRAAALILGGSTVAAMLVGYLYGRGKRVWCRHLCPVSGVFGLLARLAPMHYKVDEDRWQANEGPRLATPNCAPLIDIRRMQGNSECHACGRCSGQRGAVALAARSPNQEILIVGNQAQHGHWDSTLLLFGMIGLAMGAFQWTVSPWFISLKQTAAQWLVDRDIFWPLEANAPWWLLTHYPQNNDAFTWLDGAAILAYIGASSLLIGGALWLLLQGAVRLMNRRGEVFHHLALTLTPLGGAGLFLGLSATTIKLLRYEGFILAWAQPTRALLLAGAIGWSLYLAWKVISRYGANGLRRLLAFSCVGLATAVVGYGWYLQFWGWS
;
A
#
# COMPACT_ATOMS: atom_id res chain seq x y z
N MET A 1 -21.62 -16.29 13.01
CA MET A 1 -21.43 -17.59 12.34
C MET A 1 -21.18 -17.30 10.87
N ILE A 2 -19.96 -17.52 10.39
CA ILE A 2 -19.67 -17.38 8.96
C ILE A 2 -20.03 -18.71 8.31
N THR A 3 -20.88 -18.64 7.30
CA THR A 3 -21.30 -19.74 6.45
C THR A 3 -20.10 -20.26 5.64
N ASN A 4 -19.75 -21.53 5.81
CA ASN A 4 -18.92 -22.25 4.85
C ASN A 4 -19.74 -22.38 3.56
N ALA A 5 -19.74 -21.34 2.72
CA ALA A 5 -20.44 -21.40 1.45
C ALA A 5 -19.68 -22.41 0.56
N PRO A 6 -20.29 -23.56 0.20
CA PRO A 6 -19.57 -24.63 -0.49
C PRO A 6 -19.03 -24.19 -1.85
N TRP A 7 -19.62 -23.16 -2.47
CA TRP A 7 -19.12 -22.60 -3.72
C TRP A 7 -17.77 -21.86 -3.58
N LEU A 8 -17.53 -21.15 -2.46
CA LEU A 8 -16.24 -20.47 -2.23
C LEU A 8 -15.10 -21.48 -2.08
N ALA A 9 -15.34 -22.56 -1.35
CA ALA A 9 -14.39 -23.66 -1.23
C ALA A 9 -14.04 -24.24 -2.61
N ARG A 10 -15.05 -24.44 -3.47
CA ARG A 10 -14.83 -24.88 -4.87
C ARG A 10 -13.99 -23.89 -5.66
N VAL A 11 -14.17 -22.58 -5.50
CA VAL A 11 -13.33 -21.57 -6.17
C VAL A 11 -11.86 -21.71 -5.72
N GLY A 12 -11.61 -21.90 -4.43
CA GLY A 12 -10.26 -22.16 -3.93
C GLY A 12 -9.64 -23.42 -4.51
N ASP A 13 -10.43 -24.49 -4.65
CA ASP A 13 -9.99 -25.75 -5.24
C ASP A 13 -9.76 -25.64 -6.76
N LEU A 14 -10.60 -24.89 -7.47
CA LEU A 14 -10.43 -24.58 -8.89
C LEU A 14 -9.12 -23.83 -9.14
N LEU A 15 -8.77 -22.86 -8.29
CA LEU A 15 -7.49 -22.15 -8.36
C LEU A 15 -6.31 -23.13 -8.20
N ARG A 16 -6.40 -24.08 -7.26
CA ARG A 16 -5.38 -25.11 -7.07
C ARG A 16 -5.26 -26.03 -8.29
N GLN A 17 -6.38 -26.49 -8.83
CA GLN A 17 -6.44 -27.44 -9.96
C GLN A 17 -5.93 -26.80 -11.27
N HIS A 18 -6.28 -25.54 -11.51
CA HIS A 18 -5.91 -24.79 -12.73
C HIS A 18 -4.57 -24.04 -12.59
N ALA A 19 -3.62 -24.59 -11.84
CA ALA A 19 -2.32 -23.96 -11.61
C ALA A 19 -1.54 -23.69 -12.92
N ARG A 20 -1.76 -24.47 -13.98
CA ARG A 20 -1.17 -24.22 -15.31
C ARG A 20 -1.72 -22.94 -15.93
N THR A 21 -3.05 -22.76 -15.91
CA THR A 21 -3.72 -21.55 -16.41
C THR A 21 -3.29 -20.31 -15.62
N ILE A 22 -3.18 -20.42 -14.29
CA ILE A 22 -2.69 -19.32 -13.45
C ILE A 22 -1.26 -18.91 -13.85
N ARG A 23 -0.37 -19.88 -14.10
CA ARG A 23 1.00 -19.57 -14.55
C ARG A 23 1.02 -18.91 -15.93
N LEU A 24 0.13 -19.31 -16.85
CA LEU A 24 0.00 -18.66 -18.15
C LEU A 24 -0.46 -17.21 -17.99
N ILE A 25 -1.49 -16.96 -17.16
CA ILE A 25 -1.96 -15.59 -16.85
C ILE A 25 -0.83 -14.77 -16.22
N GLN A 26 -0.07 -15.33 -15.27
CA GLN A 26 1.09 -14.66 -14.67
C GLN A 26 2.10 -14.19 -15.71
N TRP A 27 2.45 -15.03 -16.68
CA TRP A 27 3.40 -14.67 -17.73
C TRP A 27 2.83 -13.65 -18.73
N LEU A 28 1.54 -13.73 -19.06
CA LEU A 28 0.88 -12.69 -19.86
C LEU A 28 0.93 -11.33 -19.16
N VAL A 29 0.64 -11.31 -17.85
CA VAL A 29 0.67 -10.09 -17.04
C VAL A 29 2.10 -9.56 -16.90
N VAL A 30 3.12 -10.44 -16.78
CA VAL A 30 4.53 -10.04 -16.81
C VAL A 30 4.91 -9.42 -18.16
N GLY A 31 4.52 -10.04 -19.28
CA GLY A 31 4.79 -9.49 -20.61
C GLY A 31 4.15 -8.12 -20.80
N PHE A 32 2.88 -8.00 -20.43
CA PHE A 32 2.15 -6.74 -20.46
C PHE A 32 2.79 -5.66 -19.57
N TYR A 33 3.19 -6.02 -18.35
CA TYR A 33 3.92 -5.14 -17.43
C TYR A 33 5.25 -4.65 -18.04
N LEU A 34 6.05 -5.55 -18.63
CA LEU A 34 7.32 -5.18 -19.26
C LEU A 34 7.12 -4.25 -20.46
N VAL A 35 6.08 -4.48 -21.27
CA VAL A 35 5.74 -3.58 -22.39
C VAL A 35 5.37 -2.19 -21.87
N LEU A 36 4.47 -2.10 -20.89
CA LEU A 36 4.07 -0.81 -20.31
C LEU A 36 5.21 -0.07 -19.61
N LEU A 37 6.20 -0.80 -19.07
CA LEU A 37 7.32 -0.19 -18.38
C LEU A 37 8.43 0.25 -19.33
N LEU A 38 8.79 -0.59 -20.30
CA LEU A 38 9.95 -0.38 -21.16
C LEU A 38 9.62 0.51 -22.36
N VAL A 39 8.49 0.31 -23.03
CA VAL A 39 8.16 1.05 -24.26
C VAL A 39 8.14 2.56 -24.01
N PRO A 40 7.43 3.11 -23.00
CA PRO A 40 7.44 4.55 -22.74
C PRO A 40 8.79 5.10 -22.30
N ALA A 41 9.70 4.25 -21.78
CA ALA A 41 11.03 4.68 -21.36
C ALA A 41 11.99 4.92 -22.55
N PHE A 42 11.77 4.20 -23.66
CA PHE A 42 12.56 4.34 -24.89
C PHE A 42 11.97 5.32 -25.90
N LEU A 43 10.68 5.66 -25.79
CA LEU A 43 10.04 6.68 -26.62
C LEU A 43 10.49 8.09 -26.22
N SER A 44 10.39 9.03 -27.16
CA SER A 44 10.62 10.46 -26.89
C SER A 44 9.56 10.99 -25.92
N LEU A 45 9.92 12.05 -25.20
CA LEU A 45 9.01 12.73 -24.29
C LEU A 45 7.76 13.20 -25.07
N PRO A 46 6.54 12.94 -24.58
CA PRO A 46 5.35 13.43 -25.23
C PRO A 46 5.29 14.97 -25.15
N PRO A 47 4.81 15.65 -26.21
CA PRO A 47 4.49 17.08 -26.13
C PRO A 47 3.45 17.34 -25.03
N SER A 48 3.47 18.53 -24.44
CA SER A 48 2.59 18.95 -23.34
C SER A 48 1.08 18.86 -23.66
N GLU A 49 0.72 18.87 -24.96
CA GLU A 49 -0.66 18.83 -25.47
C GLU A 49 -1.09 17.43 -25.91
N ALA A 50 -0.22 16.42 -25.79
CA ALA A 50 -0.51 15.08 -26.29
C ALA A 50 -1.63 14.41 -25.49
N ARG A 51 -2.66 13.95 -26.21
CA ARG A 51 -3.79 13.21 -25.64
C ARG A 51 -3.50 11.71 -25.58
N MET A 52 -4.29 10.97 -24.81
CA MET A 52 -4.17 9.53 -24.61
C MET A 52 -4.23 8.75 -25.93
N LEU A 53 -5.02 9.21 -26.90
CA LEU A 53 -5.14 8.55 -28.20
C LEU A 53 -3.96 8.83 -29.15
N ASP A 54 -3.26 9.95 -28.93
CA ASP A 54 -2.19 10.42 -29.80
C ASP A 54 -0.79 10.00 -29.31
N SER A 55 -0.68 9.58 -28.04
CA SER A 55 0.59 9.19 -27.43
C SER A 55 0.50 7.90 -26.65
N ILE A 56 1.29 6.90 -27.09
CA ILE A 56 1.47 5.62 -26.40
C ILE A 56 1.99 5.83 -24.97
N THR A 57 2.82 6.86 -24.74
CA THR A 57 3.37 7.17 -23.41
C THR A 57 2.28 7.62 -22.44
N VAL A 58 1.39 8.52 -22.87
CA VAL A 58 0.27 9.02 -22.04
C VAL A 58 -0.76 7.90 -21.81
N PHE A 59 -1.02 7.08 -22.84
CA PHE A 59 -1.87 5.90 -22.68
C PHE A 59 -1.30 4.89 -21.67
N ALA A 60 -0.01 4.61 -21.74
CA ALA A 60 0.67 3.72 -20.79
C ALA A 60 0.64 4.29 -19.37
N GLN A 61 0.84 5.61 -19.21
CA GLN A 61 0.71 6.29 -17.94
C GLN A 61 -0.70 6.15 -17.34
N PHE A 62 -1.74 6.34 -18.16
CA PHE A 62 -3.12 6.15 -17.75
C PHE A 62 -3.40 4.70 -17.34
N LEU A 63 -2.93 3.72 -18.12
CA LEU A 63 -3.18 2.31 -17.83
C LEU A 63 -2.45 1.86 -16.55
N PHE A 64 -1.22 2.32 -16.37
CA PHE A 64 -0.36 1.93 -15.26
C PHE A 64 -0.70 2.67 -13.95
N TRP A 65 -0.80 4.00 -13.97
CA TRP A 65 -1.08 4.79 -12.77
C TRP A 65 -2.58 5.05 -12.56
N GLY A 66 -3.33 5.20 -13.65
CA GLY A 66 -4.75 5.52 -13.61
C GLY A 66 -5.66 4.32 -13.37
N LEU A 67 -5.38 3.15 -13.95
CA LEU A 67 -6.22 1.96 -13.83
C LEU A 67 -5.59 0.88 -12.94
N TRP A 68 -4.34 0.52 -13.20
CA TRP A 68 -3.70 -0.64 -12.56
C TRP A 68 -3.52 -0.47 -11.05
N TRP A 69 -2.96 0.64 -10.57
CA TRP A 69 -2.79 0.86 -9.12
C TRP A 69 -4.10 0.95 -8.32
N PRO A 70 -5.12 1.72 -8.73
CA PRO A 70 -6.42 1.69 -8.07
C PRO A 70 -7.06 0.30 -8.07
N PHE A 71 -6.93 -0.45 -9.17
CA PHE A 71 -7.40 -1.83 -9.26
C PHE A 71 -6.66 -2.77 -8.29
N VAL A 72 -5.33 -2.61 -8.18
CA VAL A 72 -4.51 -3.34 -7.21
C VAL A 72 -5.04 -3.08 -5.79
N LEU A 73 -5.19 -1.83 -5.36
CA LEU A 73 -5.70 -1.50 -4.03
C LEU A 73 -7.09 -2.07 -3.77
N LEU A 74 -8.00 -1.95 -4.74
CA LEU A 74 -9.35 -2.50 -4.62
C LEU A 74 -9.32 -4.03 -4.46
N SER A 75 -8.47 -4.72 -5.22
CA SER A 75 -8.32 -6.17 -5.11
C SER A 75 -7.84 -6.60 -3.72
N MET A 76 -6.98 -5.80 -3.07
CA MET A 76 -6.48 -6.07 -1.71
C MET A 76 -7.60 -6.03 -0.67
N VAL A 77 -8.51 -5.04 -0.79
CA VAL A 77 -9.63 -4.84 0.13
C VAL A 77 -10.76 -5.84 -0.12
N LEU A 78 -10.90 -6.41 -1.33
CA LEU A 78 -11.94 -7.37 -1.64
C LEU A 78 -11.49 -8.83 -1.48
N PHE A 79 -10.32 -9.17 -2.02
CA PHE A 79 -9.82 -10.55 -2.16
C PHE A 79 -8.58 -10.84 -1.31
N GLY A 80 -8.18 -9.91 -0.43
CA GLY A 80 -6.92 -10.00 0.30
C GLY A 80 -5.75 -9.84 -0.67
N ARG A 81 -4.57 -10.41 -0.35
CA ARG A 81 -3.40 -10.26 -1.22
C ARG A 81 -3.42 -11.17 -2.47
N LEU A 82 -4.60 -11.46 -3.05
CA LEU A 82 -4.76 -12.27 -4.25
C LEU A 82 -3.90 -11.74 -5.41
N TRP A 83 -3.85 -10.42 -5.58
CA TRP A 83 -2.98 -9.78 -6.55
C TRP A 83 -1.52 -10.20 -6.37
N CYS A 84 -1.00 -10.15 -5.13
CA CYS A 84 0.37 -10.58 -4.84
C CYS A 84 0.60 -12.04 -5.20
N GLY A 85 -0.39 -12.93 -5.00
CA GLY A 85 -0.28 -14.35 -5.33
C GLY A 85 -0.41 -14.69 -6.82
N VAL A 86 -1.31 -14.02 -7.53
CA VAL A 86 -1.79 -14.42 -8.86
C VAL A 86 -1.37 -13.46 -9.96
N LEU A 87 -1.36 -12.14 -9.73
CA LEU A 87 -1.21 -11.13 -10.79
C LEU A 87 0.08 -10.31 -10.69
N CYS A 88 0.75 -10.30 -9.54
CA CYS A 88 1.94 -9.48 -9.33
C CYS A 88 3.10 -9.96 -10.23
N PRO A 89 3.60 -9.11 -11.14
CA PRO A 89 4.67 -9.48 -12.07
C PRO A 89 5.99 -9.69 -11.34
N GLU A 90 6.35 -8.78 -10.43
CA GLU A 90 7.56 -8.86 -9.60
C GLU A 90 7.61 -10.17 -8.78
N GLY A 91 6.49 -10.54 -8.15
CA GLY A 91 6.38 -11.78 -7.39
C GLY A 91 6.49 -13.04 -8.25
N SER A 92 6.00 -12.99 -9.49
CA SER A 92 6.07 -14.11 -10.45
C SER A 92 7.49 -14.30 -10.97
N LEU A 93 8.18 -13.20 -11.32
CA LEU A 93 9.58 -13.21 -11.74
C LEU A 93 10.52 -13.67 -10.62
N SER A 94 10.32 -13.14 -9.40
CA SER A 94 11.10 -13.54 -8.21
C SER A 94 10.91 -15.02 -7.87
N GLU A 95 9.67 -15.54 -7.96
CA GLU A 95 9.43 -16.96 -7.75
C GLU A 95 10.07 -17.82 -8.84
N TRP A 96 9.94 -17.44 -10.12
CA TRP A 96 10.50 -18.20 -11.23
C TRP A 96 12.02 -18.35 -11.12
N ILE A 97 12.73 -17.24 -10.88
CA ILE A 97 14.18 -17.27 -10.75
C ILE A 97 14.65 -18.00 -9.47
N SER A 98 13.82 -17.99 -8.42
CA SER A 98 14.15 -18.69 -7.16
C SER A 98 14.28 -20.20 -7.27
N TRP A 99 13.70 -20.81 -8.31
CA TRP A 99 13.86 -22.23 -8.59
C TRP A 99 15.20 -22.57 -9.25
N ARG A 100 15.83 -21.57 -9.89
CA ARG A 100 17.12 -21.69 -10.58
C ARG A 100 18.28 -21.09 -9.76
N GLY A 101 17.97 -20.67 -8.53
CA GLY A 101 18.84 -19.88 -7.69
C GLY A 101 19.90 -20.68 -6.92
N LEU A 102 20.84 -19.94 -6.32
CA LEU A 102 21.92 -20.44 -5.46
C LEU A 102 21.43 -21.02 -4.12
N ASN A 103 20.15 -20.86 -3.78
CA ASN A 103 19.50 -21.49 -2.63
C ASN A 103 20.17 -21.22 -1.27
N ARG A 104 20.80 -20.05 -1.10
CA ARG A 104 21.43 -19.65 0.16
C ARG A 104 20.37 -19.45 1.25
N ARG A 105 20.79 -19.60 2.51
CA ARG A 105 19.92 -19.28 3.66
C ARG A 105 19.64 -17.78 3.68
N THR A 106 18.39 -17.40 3.91
CA THR A 106 18.02 -15.98 4.05
C THR A 106 18.71 -15.40 5.28
N PRO A 107 19.56 -14.37 5.13
CA PRO A 107 20.28 -13.78 6.25
C PRO A 107 19.30 -13.12 7.23
N GLN A 108 19.69 -13.02 8.49
CA GLN A 108 18.82 -12.48 9.55
C GLN A 108 18.46 -11.01 9.33
N TRP A 109 19.39 -10.21 8.79
CA TRP A 109 19.14 -8.79 8.50
C TRP A 109 17.98 -8.58 7.51
N ILE A 110 17.85 -9.43 6.48
CA ILE A 110 16.73 -9.36 5.51
C ILE A 110 15.41 -9.69 6.20
N ARG A 111 15.38 -10.56 7.21
CA ARG A 111 14.15 -10.99 7.90
C ARG A 111 13.61 -9.94 8.88
N TRP A 112 14.24 -8.77 8.99
CA TRP A 112 13.78 -7.73 9.88
C TRP A 112 12.45 -7.13 9.42
N SER A 113 11.49 -7.03 10.34
CA SER A 113 10.10 -6.63 10.05
C SER A 113 9.93 -5.15 9.73
N GLY A 114 10.94 -4.31 9.97
CA GLY A 114 10.92 -2.88 9.63
C GLY A 114 11.22 -2.57 8.17
N TRP A 115 11.78 -3.52 7.41
CA TRP A 115 12.15 -3.31 6.01
C TRP A 115 10.99 -2.85 5.12
N PRO A 116 9.79 -3.46 5.15
CA PRO A 116 8.67 -2.99 4.32
C PRO A 116 8.29 -1.55 4.63
N THR A 117 8.33 -1.14 5.91
CA THR A 117 7.99 0.22 6.34
C THR A 117 9.00 1.23 5.83
N ILE A 118 10.29 0.95 5.99
CA ILE A 118 11.37 1.83 5.50
C ILE A 118 11.38 1.86 3.97
N ALA A 119 11.24 0.71 3.32
CA ALA A 119 11.17 0.62 1.88
C ALA A 119 9.99 1.45 1.35
N PHE A 120 8.80 1.36 1.94
CA PHE A 120 7.65 2.18 1.57
C PHE A 120 7.96 3.69 1.66
N VAL A 121 8.54 4.13 2.79
CA VAL A 121 8.90 5.54 3.00
C VAL A 121 9.90 6.01 1.94
N LEU A 122 11.00 5.27 1.77
CA LEU A 122 12.05 5.61 0.82
C LEU A 122 11.53 5.63 -0.61
N THR A 123 10.77 4.62 -1.04
CA THR A 123 10.24 4.58 -2.42
C THR A 123 9.19 5.66 -2.67
N THR A 124 8.39 6.01 -1.67
CA THR A 124 7.39 7.08 -1.81
C THR A 124 8.09 8.42 -1.96
N VAL A 125 9.05 8.73 -1.08
CA VAL A 125 9.82 9.98 -1.15
C VAL A 125 10.61 10.06 -2.44
N TYR A 126 11.35 9.00 -2.77
CA TYR A 126 12.14 8.96 -4.00
C TYR A 126 11.26 9.10 -5.25
N GLY A 127 10.11 8.43 -5.29
CA GLY A 127 9.14 8.56 -6.39
C GLY A 127 8.61 9.98 -6.59
N GLN A 128 8.44 10.75 -5.52
CA GLN A 128 8.07 12.18 -5.62
C GLN A 128 9.22 13.04 -6.14
N LEU A 129 10.47 12.76 -5.74
CA LEU A 129 11.64 13.52 -6.17
C LEU A 129 11.95 13.40 -7.66
N ILE A 130 11.63 12.25 -8.27
CA ILE A 130 11.88 11.98 -9.71
C ILE A 130 10.62 12.05 -10.58
N SER A 131 9.50 12.53 -10.02
CA SER A 131 8.20 12.62 -10.71
C SER A 131 7.78 11.31 -11.39
N VAL A 132 7.76 10.21 -10.63
CA VAL A 132 7.55 8.83 -11.14
C VAL A 132 6.23 8.65 -11.90
N TYR A 133 5.23 9.48 -11.61
CA TYR A 133 3.92 9.41 -12.25
C TYR A 133 3.91 10.00 -13.65
N ASP A 134 4.80 10.94 -13.96
CA ASP A 134 4.80 11.71 -15.20
C ASP A 134 5.82 11.18 -16.22
N TYR A 135 6.92 10.59 -15.75
CA TYR A 135 8.01 10.14 -16.62
C TYR A 135 8.19 8.61 -16.66
N GLY A 136 8.11 8.04 -17.86
CA GLY A 136 8.31 6.60 -18.09
C GLY A 136 9.69 6.10 -17.67
N ARG A 137 10.75 6.90 -17.86
CA ARG A 137 12.12 6.55 -17.42
C ARG A 137 12.24 6.46 -15.90
N ALA A 138 11.59 7.38 -15.18
CA ALA A 138 11.53 7.36 -13.72
C ALA A 138 10.75 6.13 -13.21
N ALA A 139 9.61 5.81 -13.82
CA ALA A 139 8.85 4.61 -13.53
C ALA A 139 9.68 3.33 -13.79
N ALA A 140 10.37 3.25 -14.92
CA ALA A 140 11.27 2.15 -15.26
C ALA A 140 12.42 1.99 -14.27
N LEU A 141 13.00 3.09 -13.79
CA LEU A 141 14.07 3.07 -12.80
C LEU A 141 13.60 2.48 -11.46
N ILE A 142 12.49 2.97 -10.90
CA ILE A 142 12.01 2.49 -9.60
C ILE A 142 11.45 1.08 -9.70
N LEU A 143 10.52 0.83 -10.63
CA LEU A 143 9.78 -0.42 -10.69
C LEU A 143 10.58 -1.52 -11.40
N GLY A 144 11.33 -1.16 -12.44
CA GLY A 144 12.29 -2.07 -13.08
C GLY A 144 13.45 -2.38 -12.13
N GLY A 145 13.97 -1.38 -11.43
CA GLY A 145 15.00 -1.56 -10.40
C GLY A 145 14.53 -2.48 -9.26
N SER A 146 13.31 -2.28 -8.74
CA SER A 146 12.74 -3.17 -7.73
C SER A 146 12.52 -4.58 -8.28
N THR A 147 12.09 -4.72 -9.54
CA THR A 147 11.93 -6.03 -10.19
C THR A 147 13.26 -6.77 -10.32
N VAL A 148 14.33 -6.10 -10.73
CA VAL A 148 15.67 -6.69 -10.78
C VAL A 148 16.14 -7.07 -9.37
N ALA A 149 15.95 -6.20 -8.37
CA ALA A 149 16.28 -6.51 -6.99
C ALA A 149 15.50 -7.72 -6.46
N ALA A 150 14.20 -7.82 -6.77
CA ALA A 150 13.35 -8.95 -6.43
C ALA A 150 13.83 -10.26 -7.07
N MET A 151 14.28 -10.19 -8.32
CA MET A 151 14.87 -11.33 -9.03
C MET A 151 16.21 -11.74 -8.40
N LEU A 152 17.09 -10.78 -8.08
CA LEU A 152 18.37 -11.06 -7.42
C LEU A 152 18.17 -11.70 -6.04
N VAL A 153 17.27 -11.17 -5.22
CA VAL A 153 16.93 -11.75 -3.90
C VAL A 153 16.30 -13.14 -4.04
N GLY A 154 15.42 -13.32 -5.04
CA GLY A 154 14.85 -14.63 -5.38
C GLY A 154 15.92 -15.64 -5.78
N TYR A 155 16.85 -15.24 -6.65
CA TYR A 155 17.97 -16.04 -7.13
C TYR A 155 18.93 -16.43 -5.99
N LEU A 156 19.25 -15.50 -5.09
CA LEU A 156 20.20 -15.75 -4.01
C LEU A 156 19.58 -16.58 -2.87
N TYR A 157 18.35 -16.24 -2.43
CA TYR A 157 17.79 -16.71 -1.15
C TYR A 157 16.44 -17.43 -1.26
N GLY A 158 15.85 -17.49 -2.46
CA GLY A 158 14.43 -17.83 -2.61
C GLY A 158 14.08 -19.29 -2.35
N ARG A 159 14.84 -20.30 -2.81
CA ARG A 159 14.52 -21.74 -2.61
C ARG A 159 13.08 -22.10 -3.00
N GLY A 160 12.60 -21.59 -4.14
CA GLY A 160 11.21 -21.76 -4.57
C GLY A 160 10.18 -20.95 -3.76
N LYS A 161 10.62 -19.91 -3.03
CA LYS A 161 9.83 -19.04 -2.15
C LYS A 161 10.04 -17.57 -2.50
N ARG A 162 9.04 -16.74 -2.14
CA ARG A 162 9.01 -15.31 -2.42
C ARG A 162 9.54 -14.50 -1.23
N VAL A 163 10.85 -14.61 -0.97
CA VAL A 163 11.54 -13.92 0.13
C VAL A 163 11.44 -12.40 -0.01
N TRP A 164 11.59 -11.86 -1.23
CA TRP A 164 11.43 -10.43 -1.52
C TRP A 164 10.05 -9.91 -1.11
N CYS A 165 8.99 -10.56 -1.59
CA CYS A 165 7.62 -10.14 -1.31
C CYS A 165 7.29 -10.17 0.18
N ARG A 166 7.88 -11.09 0.94
CA ARG A 166 7.67 -11.19 2.39
C ARG A 166 8.37 -10.08 3.16
N HIS A 167 9.62 -9.79 2.82
CA HIS A 167 10.48 -9.00 3.71
C HIS A 167 10.93 -7.65 3.17
N LEU A 168 11.05 -7.47 1.85
CA LEU A 168 11.71 -6.29 1.27
C LEU A 168 10.80 -5.47 0.34
N CYS A 169 9.73 -6.08 -0.17
CA CYS A 169 8.81 -5.39 -1.08
C CYS A 169 8.18 -4.15 -0.39
N PRO A 170 8.35 -2.94 -0.96
CA PRO A 170 7.92 -1.68 -0.33
C PRO A 170 6.42 -1.65 -0.01
N VAL A 171 5.61 -2.22 -0.88
CA VAL A 171 4.14 -2.22 -0.74
C VAL A 171 3.62 -3.39 0.10
N SER A 172 4.48 -4.32 0.54
CA SER A 172 4.05 -5.51 1.26
C SER A 172 3.34 -5.17 2.56
N GLY A 173 3.87 -4.24 3.36
CA GLY A 173 3.23 -3.85 4.63
C GLY A 173 1.86 -3.21 4.40
N VAL A 174 1.75 -2.31 3.42
CA VAL A 174 0.50 -1.62 3.06
C VAL A 174 -0.56 -2.62 2.60
N PHE A 175 -0.20 -3.53 1.71
CA PHE A 175 -1.11 -4.58 1.24
C PHE A 175 -1.51 -5.54 2.36
N GLY A 176 -0.65 -5.76 3.36
CA GLY A 176 -0.97 -6.54 4.55
C GLY A 176 -2.04 -5.90 5.42
N LEU A 177 -1.91 -4.60 5.66
CA LEU A 177 -2.90 -3.83 6.40
C LEU A 177 -4.24 -3.85 5.66
N LEU A 178 -4.25 -3.54 4.37
CA LEU A 178 -5.47 -3.54 3.55
C LEU A 178 -6.13 -4.92 3.47
N ALA A 179 -5.35 -6.00 3.35
CA ALA A 179 -5.88 -7.36 3.27
C ALA A 179 -6.62 -7.81 4.54
N ARG A 180 -6.42 -7.13 5.69
CA ARG A 180 -7.20 -7.37 6.92
C ARG A 180 -8.68 -7.02 6.73
N LEU A 181 -8.99 -6.07 5.83
CA LEU A 181 -10.36 -5.67 5.50
C LEU A 181 -11.05 -6.65 4.54
N ALA A 182 -10.31 -7.61 3.97
CA ALA A 182 -10.85 -8.48 2.94
C ALA A 182 -11.94 -9.43 3.47
N PRO A 183 -13.13 -9.45 2.84
CA PRO A 183 -14.16 -10.43 3.14
C PRO A 183 -13.77 -11.83 2.70
N MET A 184 -12.95 -12.00 1.65
CA MET A 184 -12.49 -13.32 1.23
C MET A 184 -11.15 -13.68 1.88
N HIS A 185 -11.05 -14.87 2.48
CA HIS A 185 -9.83 -15.36 3.11
C HIS A 185 -9.74 -16.88 3.04
N TYR A 186 -8.53 -17.42 3.11
CA TYR A 186 -8.35 -18.85 3.37
C TYR A 186 -8.45 -19.09 4.87
N LYS A 187 -9.49 -19.83 5.27
CA LYS A 187 -9.69 -20.26 6.64
C LYS A 187 -8.97 -21.61 6.85
N VAL A 188 -8.35 -21.75 8.01
CA VAL A 188 -7.76 -23.01 8.47
C VAL A 188 -8.52 -23.48 9.69
N ASP A 189 -8.99 -24.71 9.62
CA ASP A 189 -9.59 -25.43 10.74
C ASP A 189 -8.50 -26.25 11.42
N GLU A 190 -8.03 -25.79 12.58
CA GLU A 190 -6.90 -26.43 13.26
C GLU A 190 -7.25 -27.82 13.77
N ASP A 191 -8.48 -28.04 14.24
CA ASP A 191 -8.93 -29.35 14.75
C ASP A 191 -8.93 -30.37 13.60
N ARG A 192 -9.49 -30.00 12.44
CA ARG A 192 -9.44 -30.87 11.25
C ARG A 192 -8.02 -31.07 10.72
N TRP A 193 -7.18 -30.04 10.81
CA TRP A 193 -5.77 -30.14 10.41
C TRP A 193 -5.00 -31.16 11.27
N GLN A 194 -5.28 -31.19 12.57
CA GLN A 194 -4.68 -32.11 13.53
C GLN A 194 -5.25 -33.53 13.41
N ALA A 195 -6.56 -33.67 13.24
CA ALA A 195 -7.22 -34.96 12.99
C ALA A 195 -6.69 -35.65 11.72
N ASN A 196 -6.32 -34.86 10.70
CA ASN A 196 -5.67 -35.33 9.47
C ASN A 196 -6.46 -36.43 8.74
N GLU A 197 -7.80 -36.37 8.84
CA GLU A 197 -8.74 -37.34 8.25
C GLU A 197 -9.02 -37.08 6.76
N GLY A 198 -8.74 -35.87 6.27
CA GLY A 198 -9.03 -35.48 4.88
C GLY A 198 -8.04 -36.04 3.85
N PRO A 199 -8.27 -35.75 2.55
CA PRO A 199 -7.44 -36.29 1.48
C PRO A 199 -5.97 -35.88 1.63
N ARG A 200 -5.07 -36.85 1.50
CA ARG A 200 -3.61 -36.64 1.51
C ARG A 200 -3.15 -36.06 0.18
N LEU A 201 -3.23 -34.75 0.08
CA LEU A 201 -2.70 -33.99 -1.06
C LEU A 201 -1.19 -33.79 -0.91
N ALA A 202 -0.51 -33.54 -2.04
CA ALA A 202 0.91 -33.19 -2.03
C ALA A 202 1.14 -31.94 -1.17
N THR A 203 2.26 -31.92 -0.44
CA THR A 203 2.60 -30.80 0.44
C THR A 203 2.64 -29.50 -0.35
N PRO A 204 1.83 -28.49 0.00
CA PRO A 204 1.70 -27.29 -0.81
C PRO A 204 2.96 -26.43 -0.66
N ASN A 205 3.48 -25.93 -1.77
CA ASN A 205 4.50 -24.90 -1.73
C ASN A 205 3.86 -23.53 -1.42
N CYS A 206 3.78 -23.19 -0.12
CA CYS A 206 3.42 -21.85 0.32
C CYS A 206 4.56 -20.86 -0.03
N ALA A 207 4.34 -20.07 -1.08
CA ALA A 207 5.29 -19.09 -1.60
C ALA A 207 5.77 -18.05 -0.56
N PRO A 208 4.90 -17.46 0.29
CA PRO A 208 5.32 -16.52 1.34
C PRO A 208 5.84 -17.19 2.62
N LEU A 209 6.10 -18.52 2.64
CA LEU A 209 6.66 -19.21 3.81
C LEU A 209 5.80 -19.13 5.09
N ILE A 210 4.48 -19.06 4.95
CA ILE A 210 3.57 -19.01 6.11
C ILE A 210 3.40 -20.41 6.68
N ASP A 211 3.34 -20.49 8.01
CA ASP A 211 2.84 -21.68 8.70
C ASP A 211 1.33 -21.80 8.48
N ILE A 212 0.94 -22.64 7.51
CA ILE A 212 -0.46 -22.85 7.13
C ILE A 212 -1.27 -23.32 8.33
N ARG A 213 -0.72 -24.15 9.22
CA ARG A 213 -1.45 -24.72 10.36
C ARG A 213 -1.99 -23.62 11.28
N ARG A 214 -1.19 -22.59 11.54
CA ARG A 214 -1.47 -21.52 12.51
C ARG A 214 -1.97 -20.24 11.85
N MET A 215 -2.37 -20.30 10.57
CA MET A 215 -2.80 -19.12 9.84
C MET A 215 -4.17 -18.65 10.32
N GLN A 216 -4.23 -17.42 10.85
CA GLN A 216 -5.47 -16.82 11.39
C GLN A 216 -5.96 -15.59 10.60
N GLY A 217 -5.18 -15.09 9.63
CA GLY A 217 -5.48 -13.84 8.93
C GLY A 217 -4.89 -13.77 7.52
N ASN A 218 -5.26 -12.72 6.80
CA ASN A 218 -4.85 -12.45 5.43
C ASN A 218 -3.61 -11.55 5.34
N SER A 219 -3.19 -10.96 6.46
CA SER A 219 -2.07 -10.01 6.47
C SER A 219 -0.79 -10.57 5.86
N GLU A 220 -0.43 -11.84 6.03
CA GLU A 220 0.73 -12.44 5.32
C GLU A 220 0.32 -13.30 4.10
N CYS A 221 -0.93 -13.77 4.05
CA CYS A 221 -1.39 -14.73 3.03
C CYS A 221 -1.57 -14.07 1.66
N HIS A 222 -0.86 -14.59 0.65
CA HIS A 222 -0.98 -14.17 -0.76
C HIS A 222 -2.25 -14.68 -1.47
N ALA A 223 -3.17 -15.34 -0.75
CA ALA A 223 -4.43 -15.88 -1.27
C ALA A 223 -4.31 -16.69 -2.59
N CYS A 224 -3.17 -17.36 -2.83
CA CYS A 224 -2.86 -18.02 -4.10
C CYS A 224 -3.56 -19.37 -4.33
N GLY A 225 -4.30 -19.90 -3.34
CA GLY A 225 -5.08 -21.14 -3.45
C GLY A 225 -4.29 -22.46 -3.46
N ARG A 226 -2.96 -22.44 -3.50
CA ARG A 226 -2.14 -23.68 -3.51
C ARG A 226 -2.39 -24.62 -2.33
N CYS A 227 -2.77 -24.07 -1.18
CA CYS A 227 -3.08 -24.83 0.04
C CYS A 227 -4.57 -25.21 0.18
N SER A 228 -5.45 -24.82 -0.75
CA SER A 228 -6.88 -25.17 -0.68
C SER A 228 -7.07 -26.68 -0.60
N GLY A 229 -8.05 -27.14 0.17
CA GLY A 229 -8.45 -28.54 0.34
C GLY A 229 -7.45 -29.41 1.12
N GLN A 230 -6.32 -28.87 1.57
CA GLN A 230 -5.32 -29.62 2.33
C GLN A 230 -5.92 -30.18 3.62
N ARG A 231 -5.86 -31.50 3.77
CA ARG A 231 -6.44 -32.26 4.90
C ARG A 231 -7.94 -32.02 5.12
N GLY A 232 -8.66 -31.46 4.13
CA GLY A 232 -10.02 -30.96 4.33
C GLY A 232 -10.12 -29.80 5.34
N ALA A 233 -8.99 -29.24 5.77
CA ALA A 233 -8.89 -28.25 6.83
C ALA A 233 -8.72 -26.82 6.31
N VAL A 234 -8.24 -26.65 5.07
CA VAL A 234 -8.03 -25.34 4.44
C VAL A 234 -9.07 -25.11 3.36
N ALA A 235 -9.84 -24.01 3.46
CA ALA A 235 -10.83 -23.65 2.47
C ALA A 235 -10.91 -22.13 2.30
N LEU A 236 -11.23 -21.68 1.08
CA LEU A 236 -11.62 -20.29 0.86
C LEU A 236 -12.99 -20.05 1.49
N ALA A 237 -13.09 -19.06 2.35
CA ALA A 237 -14.30 -18.70 3.09
C ALA A 237 -14.50 -17.17 3.07
N ALA A 238 -15.77 -16.77 3.16
CA ALA A 238 -16.11 -15.38 3.41
C ALA A 238 -15.89 -15.05 4.90
N ARG A 239 -15.83 -13.78 5.25
CA ARG A 239 -15.92 -13.28 6.62
C ARG A 239 -16.40 -11.84 6.59
N SER A 240 -16.80 -11.32 7.74
CA SER A 240 -17.00 -9.88 7.85
C SER A 240 -15.67 -9.16 7.63
N PRO A 241 -15.64 -8.06 6.84
CA PRO A 241 -14.48 -7.17 6.71
C PRO A 241 -13.90 -6.69 8.05
N ASN A 242 -14.73 -6.67 9.10
CA ASN A 242 -14.35 -6.23 10.44
C ASN A 242 -13.65 -7.31 11.26
N GLN A 243 -13.80 -8.58 10.87
CA GLN A 243 -13.50 -9.69 11.76
C GLN A 243 -12.01 -9.84 12.08
N GLU A 244 -11.12 -9.68 11.08
CA GLU A 244 -9.67 -9.80 11.33
C GLU A 244 -9.19 -8.73 12.29
N ILE A 245 -9.60 -7.47 12.05
CA ILE A 245 -9.22 -6.36 12.94
C ILE A 245 -9.75 -6.63 14.35
N LEU A 246 -11.05 -6.92 14.50
CA LEU A 246 -11.67 -7.05 15.82
C LEU A 246 -11.16 -8.25 16.62
N ILE A 247 -10.96 -9.41 15.98
CA ILE A 247 -10.65 -10.68 16.67
C ILE A 247 -9.15 -10.96 16.71
N VAL A 248 -8.44 -10.75 15.61
CA VAL A 248 -7.04 -11.15 15.43
C VAL A 248 -6.09 -9.95 15.59
N GLY A 249 -6.62 -8.71 15.60
CA GLY A 249 -5.83 -7.49 15.65
C GLY A 249 -4.91 -7.36 16.88
N ASN A 250 -5.24 -8.00 18.00
CA ASN A 250 -4.41 -8.03 19.21
C ASN A 250 -3.25 -9.05 19.15
N GLN A 251 -3.29 -10.01 18.21
CA GLN A 251 -2.30 -11.10 18.08
C GLN A 251 -1.27 -10.84 16.96
N ALA A 252 -1.25 -9.64 16.38
CA ALA A 252 -0.36 -9.34 15.26
C ALA A 252 1.12 -9.44 15.65
N GLN A 253 1.82 -10.44 15.08
CA GLN A 253 3.24 -10.72 15.37
C GLN A 253 4.21 -9.57 15.01
N HIS A 254 3.76 -8.57 14.24
CA HIS A 254 4.53 -7.40 13.82
C HIS A 254 4.06 -6.07 14.44
N GLY A 255 3.29 -6.13 15.54
CA GLY A 255 2.45 -5.04 16.07
C GLY A 255 2.97 -3.61 15.88
N HIS A 256 4.21 -3.30 16.30
CA HIS A 256 4.72 -1.93 16.25
C HIS A 256 4.96 -1.42 14.82
N TRP A 257 5.59 -2.19 13.93
CA TRP A 257 5.84 -1.76 12.56
C TRP A 257 4.57 -1.58 11.73
N ASP A 258 3.56 -2.42 11.96
CA ASP A 258 2.24 -2.28 11.33
C ASP A 258 1.60 -0.95 11.73
N SER A 259 1.64 -0.59 13.02
CA SER A 259 1.10 0.68 13.50
C SER A 259 1.92 1.89 13.01
N THR A 260 3.25 1.78 13.00
CA THR A 260 4.13 2.84 12.49
C THR A 260 3.88 3.08 11.01
N LEU A 261 3.81 2.00 10.21
CA LEU A 261 3.50 2.09 8.79
C LEU A 261 2.14 2.71 8.57
N LEU A 262 1.12 2.32 9.33
CA LEU A 262 -0.22 2.87 9.17
C LEU A 262 -0.27 4.38 9.49
N LEU A 263 0.25 4.79 10.66
CA LEU A 263 0.13 6.17 11.14
C LEU A 263 1.08 7.13 10.39
N PHE A 264 2.37 6.77 10.32
CA PHE A 264 3.40 7.64 9.74
C PHE A 264 3.54 7.43 8.24
N GLY A 265 3.40 6.20 7.73
CA GLY A 265 3.55 5.92 6.29
C GLY A 265 2.25 6.15 5.51
N MET A 266 1.26 5.28 5.70
CA MET A 266 0.04 5.25 4.90
C MET A 266 -0.84 6.48 5.09
N ILE A 267 -0.87 7.06 6.30
CA ILE A 267 -1.65 8.26 6.58
C ILE A 267 -0.77 9.51 6.46
N GLY A 268 0.25 9.67 7.31
CA GLY A 268 1.06 10.89 7.34
C GLY A 268 1.85 11.15 6.04
N LEU A 269 2.79 10.26 5.71
CA LEU A 269 3.70 10.40 4.56
C LEU A 269 2.92 10.45 3.24
N ALA A 270 1.98 9.53 3.05
CA ALA A 270 1.20 9.49 1.81
C ALA A 270 0.37 10.76 1.62
N MET A 271 -0.23 11.29 2.69
CA MET A 271 -0.97 12.55 2.62
C MET A 271 -0.04 13.71 2.23
N GLY A 272 1.15 13.83 2.86
CA GLY A 272 2.16 14.80 2.45
C GLY A 272 2.60 14.65 0.98
N ALA A 273 2.82 13.41 0.54
CA ALA A 273 3.24 13.08 -0.82
C ALA A 273 2.18 13.41 -1.88
N PHE A 274 0.89 13.39 -1.54
CA PHE A 274 -0.18 13.80 -2.47
C PHE A 274 -0.52 15.29 -2.38
N GLN A 275 -0.21 15.95 -1.26
CA GLN A 275 -0.62 17.33 -0.98
C GLN A 275 0.38 18.39 -1.42
N TRP A 276 1.68 18.07 -1.44
CA TRP A 276 2.72 19.09 -1.60
C TRP A 276 2.56 19.93 -2.88
N THR A 277 2.12 19.32 -3.99
CA THR A 277 1.93 20.01 -5.28
C THR A 277 0.82 21.05 -5.27
N VAL A 278 -0.16 20.94 -4.36
CA VAL A 278 -1.32 21.84 -4.27
C VAL A 278 -1.33 22.68 -3.00
N SER A 279 -0.31 22.55 -2.14
CA SER A 279 -0.31 23.18 -0.82
C SER A 279 0.20 24.63 -0.88
N PRO A 280 -0.61 25.62 -0.48
CA PRO A 280 -0.14 27.01 -0.36
C PRO A 280 0.99 27.15 0.65
N TRP A 281 1.02 26.30 1.69
CA TRP A 281 2.08 26.29 2.69
C TRP A 281 3.42 25.86 2.09
N PHE A 282 3.42 24.89 1.17
CA PHE A 282 4.63 24.49 0.45
C PHE A 282 5.15 25.62 -0.42
N ILE A 283 4.25 26.29 -1.17
CA ILE A 283 4.61 27.42 -2.02
C ILE A 283 5.22 28.56 -1.18
N SER A 284 4.59 28.92 -0.07
CA SER A 284 5.07 29.96 0.84
C SER A 284 6.42 29.61 1.48
N LEU A 285 6.61 28.35 1.91
CA LEU A 285 7.89 27.86 2.42
C LEU A 285 8.99 28.00 1.38
N LYS A 286 8.74 27.54 0.15
CA LYS A 286 9.70 27.61 -0.96
C LYS A 286 10.07 29.05 -1.29
N GLN A 287 9.07 29.93 -1.45
CA GLN A 287 9.28 31.34 -1.79
C GLN A 287 10.09 32.06 -0.69
N THR A 288 9.75 31.82 0.58
CA THR A 288 10.46 32.42 1.72
C THR A 288 11.91 31.93 1.80
N ALA A 289 12.14 30.63 1.59
CA ALA A 289 13.48 30.06 1.57
C ALA A 289 14.32 30.57 0.37
N ALA A 290 13.70 30.68 -0.81
CA ALA A 290 14.36 31.24 -1.99
C ALA A 290 14.76 32.71 -1.78
N GLN A 291 13.84 33.53 -1.25
CA GLN A 291 14.14 34.93 -0.94
C GLN A 291 15.30 35.04 0.07
N TRP A 292 15.26 34.25 1.14
CA TRP A 292 16.30 34.22 2.17
C TRP A 292 17.70 33.84 1.64
N LEU A 293 17.74 32.98 0.62
CA LEU A 293 18.97 32.56 -0.06
C LEU A 293 19.51 33.67 -0.98
N VAL A 294 18.62 34.29 -1.76
CA VAL A 294 18.97 35.40 -2.65
C VAL A 294 19.47 36.61 -1.85
N ASP A 295 18.82 36.94 -0.73
CA ASP A 295 19.22 38.04 0.16
C ASP A 295 20.62 37.83 0.79
N ARG A 296 21.17 36.60 0.71
CA ARG A 296 22.51 36.24 1.20
C ARG A 296 23.50 35.90 0.09
N ASP A 297 23.16 36.16 -1.17
CA ASP A 297 23.98 35.82 -2.35
C ASP A 297 24.33 34.32 -2.47
N ILE A 298 23.45 33.43 -1.97
CA ILE A 298 23.64 31.97 -2.04
C ILE A 298 22.79 31.39 -3.19
N PHE A 299 23.40 31.18 -4.36
CA PHE A 299 22.66 30.76 -5.56
C PHE A 299 22.68 29.26 -5.86
N TRP A 300 23.67 28.51 -5.34
CA TRP A 300 23.80 27.08 -5.65
C TRP A 300 22.54 26.23 -5.39
N PRO A 301 21.70 26.48 -4.33
CA PRO A 301 20.50 25.67 -4.11
C PRO A 301 19.41 25.91 -5.15
N LEU A 302 19.48 27.04 -5.86
CA LEU A 302 18.52 27.44 -6.89
C LEU A 302 18.89 26.86 -8.27
N GLU A 303 20.05 26.21 -8.39
CA GLU A 303 20.47 25.57 -9.62
C GLU A 303 19.72 24.24 -9.83
N ALA A 304 19.19 24.05 -11.03
CA ALA A 304 18.55 22.81 -11.46
C ALA A 304 19.55 21.91 -12.22
N ASN A 305 20.71 21.62 -11.63
CA ASN A 305 21.79 20.84 -12.25
C ASN A 305 21.88 19.39 -11.76
N ALA A 306 20.96 18.96 -10.89
CA ALA A 306 20.90 17.59 -10.41
C ALA A 306 20.53 16.61 -11.54
N PRO A 307 21.07 15.38 -11.54
CA PRO A 307 20.75 14.41 -12.56
C PRO A 307 19.31 13.89 -12.39
N TRP A 308 18.67 13.55 -13.52
CA TRP A 308 17.25 13.12 -13.59
C TRP A 308 16.89 11.94 -12.68
N TRP A 309 17.86 11.09 -12.33
CA TRP A 309 17.67 9.93 -11.45
C TRP A 309 17.72 10.30 -9.96
N LEU A 310 18.08 11.53 -9.60
CA LEU A 310 18.09 12.03 -8.23
C LEU A 310 16.96 13.04 -8.00
N LEU A 311 16.86 14.02 -8.89
CA LEU A 311 15.80 15.03 -8.91
C LEU A 311 15.27 15.15 -10.34
N THR A 312 13.97 15.41 -10.51
CA THR A 312 13.36 15.64 -11.82
C THR A 312 14.15 16.67 -12.62
N HIS A 313 14.63 16.28 -13.81
CA HIS A 313 15.43 17.16 -14.67
C HIS A 313 15.09 16.89 -16.15
N TYR A 314 14.01 17.51 -16.62
CA TYR A 314 13.51 17.45 -17.99
C TYR A 314 13.31 18.88 -18.53
N PRO A 315 14.40 19.62 -18.83
CA PRO A 315 14.30 21.00 -19.30
C PRO A 315 13.49 21.15 -20.59
N GLN A 316 13.41 20.09 -21.41
CA GLN A 316 12.60 20.04 -22.63
C GLN A 316 11.09 20.22 -22.37
N ASN A 317 10.62 19.85 -21.17
CA ASN A 317 9.22 19.97 -20.75
C ASN A 317 9.01 21.11 -19.74
N ASN A 318 10.00 21.99 -19.55
CA ASN A 318 10.02 23.02 -18.51
C ASN A 318 9.81 22.47 -17.08
N ASP A 319 10.25 21.24 -16.84
CA ASP A 319 10.08 20.56 -15.55
C ASP A 319 11.44 20.10 -15.04
N ALA A 320 12.07 20.95 -14.24
CA ALA A 320 13.34 20.68 -13.60
C ALA A 320 13.32 21.21 -12.17
N PHE A 321 13.63 20.33 -11.22
CA PHE A 321 13.73 20.66 -9.80
C PHE A 321 15.11 21.20 -9.47
N THR A 322 15.11 22.26 -8.66
CA THR A 322 16.30 22.79 -8.02
C THR A 322 16.67 21.96 -6.78
N TRP A 323 17.87 22.13 -6.24
CA TRP A 323 18.22 21.51 -4.95
C TRP A 323 17.31 22.00 -3.81
N LEU A 324 16.90 23.26 -3.85
CA LEU A 324 15.92 23.83 -2.94
C LEU A 324 14.58 23.11 -3.04
N ASP A 325 14.11 22.79 -4.25
CA ASP A 325 12.88 22.01 -4.46
C ASP A 325 12.98 20.64 -3.81
N GLY A 326 14.08 19.92 -4.07
CA GLY A 326 14.32 18.62 -3.45
C GLY A 326 14.30 18.70 -1.92
N ALA A 327 15.01 19.66 -1.33
CA ALA A 327 15.05 19.87 0.11
C ALA A 327 13.67 20.26 0.69
N ALA A 328 12.93 21.14 0.02
CA ALA A 328 11.60 21.57 0.42
C ALA A 328 10.59 20.41 0.37
N ILE A 329 10.63 19.58 -0.69
CA ILE A 329 9.76 18.41 -0.82
C ILE A 329 10.04 17.41 0.31
N LEU A 330 11.32 17.12 0.57
CA LEU A 330 11.73 16.25 1.68
C LEU A 330 11.25 16.78 3.03
N ALA A 331 11.47 18.07 3.29
CA ALA A 331 11.05 18.72 4.52
C ALA A 331 9.53 18.68 4.69
N TYR A 332 8.77 18.97 3.64
CA TYR A 332 7.31 18.99 3.68
C TYR A 332 6.72 17.60 3.90
N ILE A 333 7.15 16.60 3.12
CA ILE A 333 6.67 15.21 3.24
C ILE A 333 7.07 14.63 4.61
N GLY A 334 8.31 14.87 5.05
CA GLY A 334 8.80 14.47 6.36
C GLY A 334 8.03 15.12 7.51
N ALA A 335 7.80 16.44 7.44
CA ALA A 335 7.01 17.17 8.42
C ALA A 335 5.56 16.69 8.46
N SER A 336 4.92 16.45 7.31
CA SER A 336 3.57 15.89 7.23
C SER A 336 3.49 14.52 7.92
N SER A 337 4.45 13.63 7.62
CA SER A 337 4.57 12.32 8.28
C SER A 337 4.69 12.45 9.80
N LEU A 338 5.57 13.34 10.29
CA LEU A 338 5.81 13.51 11.72
C LEU A 338 4.65 14.20 12.45
N LEU A 339 4.07 15.25 11.87
CA LEU A 339 2.99 16.03 12.47
C LEU A 339 1.69 15.23 12.51
N ILE A 340 1.25 14.68 11.37
CA ILE A 340 0.01 13.90 11.32
C ILE A 340 0.21 12.55 12.03
N GLY A 341 1.28 11.82 11.71
CA GLY A 341 1.57 10.55 12.36
C GLY A 341 1.77 10.69 13.87
N GLY A 342 2.47 11.74 14.30
CA GLY A 342 2.69 12.08 15.71
C GLY A 342 1.40 12.49 16.43
N ALA A 343 0.56 13.31 15.81
CA ALA A 343 -0.75 13.69 16.35
C ALA A 343 -1.64 12.45 16.55
N LEU A 344 -1.72 11.57 15.55
CA LEU A 344 -2.47 10.31 15.66
C LEU A 344 -1.90 9.41 16.75
N TRP A 345 -0.57 9.27 16.82
CA TRP A 345 0.10 8.49 17.85
C TRP A 345 -0.23 9.04 19.25
N LEU A 346 -0.13 10.35 19.47
CA LEU A 346 -0.45 11.00 20.75
C LEU A 346 -1.92 10.82 21.14
N LEU A 347 -2.85 11.00 20.20
CA LEU A 347 -4.29 10.83 20.44
C LEU A 347 -4.64 9.38 20.80
N LEU A 348 -4.06 8.40 20.09
CA LEU A 348 -4.25 6.98 20.39
C LEU A 348 -3.60 6.58 21.73
N GLN A 349 -2.42 7.12 22.05
CA GLN A 349 -1.81 6.94 23.38
C GLN A 349 -2.69 7.54 24.48
N GLY A 350 -3.26 8.73 24.25
CA GLY A 350 -4.25 9.35 25.13
C GLY A 350 -5.45 8.44 25.38
N ALA A 351 -6.02 7.86 24.32
CA ALA A 351 -7.13 6.91 24.42
C ALA A 351 -6.77 5.69 25.28
N VAL A 352 -5.59 5.08 25.06
CA VAL A 352 -5.13 3.92 25.83
C VAL A 352 -4.91 4.25 27.30
N ARG A 353 -4.32 5.42 27.60
CA ARG A 353 -4.14 5.90 28.98
C ARG A 353 -5.47 6.13 29.70
N LEU A 354 -6.45 6.73 29.02
CA LEU A 354 -7.80 6.94 29.56
C LEU A 354 -8.54 5.62 29.86
N MET A 355 -8.25 4.57 29.09
CA MET A 355 -8.77 3.23 29.33
C MET A 355 -8.04 2.48 30.46
N ASN A 356 -6.94 3.02 31.00
CA ASN A 356 -6.05 2.36 31.96
C ASN A 356 -5.53 1.00 31.46
N ARG A 357 -5.16 0.93 30.17
CA ARG A 357 -4.63 -0.28 29.51
C ARG A 357 -3.19 -0.09 29.05
N ARG A 358 -2.53 -1.18 28.64
CA ARG A 358 -1.13 -1.21 28.17
C ARG A 358 -1.03 -1.24 26.63
N GLY A 359 0.20 -1.26 26.12
CA GLY A 359 0.55 -1.09 24.70
C GLY A 359 -0.06 -2.07 23.69
N GLU A 360 -0.60 -3.21 24.09
CA GLU A 360 -1.32 -4.10 23.16
C GLU A 360 -2.59 -3.45 22.58
N VAL A 361 -3.29 -2.65 23.41
CA VAL A 361 -4.50 -1.94 23.00
C VAL A 361 -4.17 -0.83 22.01
N PHE A 362 -2.98 -0.22 22.12
CA PHE A 362 -2.52 0.82 21.19
C PHE A 362 -2.50 0.30 19.75
N HIS A 363 -1.85 -0.84 19.52
CA HIS A 363 -1.75 -1.42 18.18
C HIS A 363 -3.11 -1.84 17.63
N HIS A 364 -3.96 -2.43 18.49
CA HIS A 364 -5.31 -2.81 18.09
C HIS A 364 -6.16 -1.58 17.72
N LEU A 365 -6.05 -0.48 18.48
CA LEU A 365 -6.70 0.79 18.13
C LEU A 365 -6.13 1.42 16.86
N ALA A 366 -4.81 1.40 16.66
CA ALA A 366 -4.19 1.89 15.42
C ALA A 366 -4.77 1.16 14.20
N LEU A 367 -4.91 -0.17 14.25
CA LEU A 367 -5.49 -0.96 13.17
C LEU A 367 -6.94 -0.56 12.82
N THR A 368 -7.68 0.08 13.73
CA THR A 368 -9.04 0.59 13.40
C THR A 368 -9.02 1.72 12.38
N LEU A 369 -7.88 2.40 12.19
CA LEU A 369 -7.70 3.45 11.18
C LEU A 369 -7.33 2.88 9.79
N THR A 370 -7.22 1.56 9.64
CA THR A 370 -6.91 0.91 8.36
C THR A 370 -7.89 1.28 7.24
N PRO A 371 -9.23 1.33 7.45
CA PRO A 371 -10.16 1.78 6.42
C PRO A 371 -9.87 3.20 5.95
N LEU A 372 -9.54 4.10 6.89
CA LEU A 372 -9.23 5.49 6.59
C LEU A 372 -7.91 5.65 5.83
N GLY A 373 -6.85 4.95 6.25
CA GLY A 373 -5.58 4.93 5.53
C GLY A 373 -5.72 4.34 4.11
N GLY A 374 -6.51 3.27 3.96
CA GLY A 374 -6.80 2.68 2.65
C GLY A 374 -7.61 3.57 1.72
N ALA A 375 -8.64 4.22 2.26
CA ALA A 375 -9.41 5.24 1.55
C ALA A 375 -8.53 6.40 1.08
N GLY A 376 -7.66 6.92 1.96
CA GLY A 376 -6.73 7.99 1.61
C GLY A 376 -5.79 7.61 0.46
N LEU A 377 -5.16 6.43 0.53
CA LEU A 377 -4.31 5.94 -0.58
C LEU A 377 -5.10 5.78 -1.89
N PHE A 378 -6.32 5.25 -1.83
CA PHE A 378 -7.16 5.09 -3.01
C PHE A 378 -7.53 6.45 -3.62
N LEU A 379 -7.96 7.41 -2.79
CA LEU A 379 -8.31 8.77 -3.22
C LEU A 379 -7.12 9.49 -3.85
N GLY A 380 -5.94 9.41 -3.21
CA GLY A 380 -4.69 10.00 -3.69
C GLY A 380 -4.26 9.44 -5.04
N LEU A 381 -4.22 8.11 -5.20
CA LEU A 381 -3.86 7.49 -6.48
C LEU A 381 -4.92 7.74 -7.58
N SER A 382 -6.21 7.74 -7.23
CA SER A 382 -7.28 8.06 -8.19
C SER A 382 -7.28 9.52 -8.64
N ALA A 383 -6.57 10.41 -7.94
CA ALA A 383 -6.43 11.80 -8.35
C ALA A 383 -5.72 11.91 -9.70
N THR A 384 -4.73 11.04 -9.94
CA THR A 384 -4.05 10.94 -11.25
C THR A 384 -5.00 10.50 -12.34
N THR A 385 -5.85 9.49 -12.08
CA THR A 385 -6.89 9.04 -13.02
C THR A 385 -7.85 10.18 -13.38
N ILE A 386 -8.34 10.90 -12.38
CA ILE A 386 -9.27 12.02 -12.57
C ILE A 386 -8.59 13.19 -13.30
N LYS A 387 -7.31 13.47 -13.00
CA LYS A 387 -6.51 14.49 -13.70
C LYS A 387 -6.40 14.15 -15.19
N LEU A 388 -5.96 12.93 -15.52
CA LEU A 388 -5.81 12.48 -16.91
C LEU A 388 -7.15 12.47 -17.67
N LEU A 389 -8.24 12.01 -17.06
CA LEU A 389 -9.56 12.03 -17.69
C LEU A 389 -10.10 13.45 -17.92
N ARG A 390 -9.77 14.42 -17.05
CA ARG A 390 -10.13 15.83 -17.28
C ARG A 390 -9.37 16.43 -18.45
N TYR A 391 -8.10 16.06 -18.66
CA TYR A 391 -7.34 16.49 -19.84
C TYR A 391 -7.96 16.01 -21.17
N GLU A 392 -8.63 14.86 -21.16
CA GLU A 392 -9.41 14.36 -22.30
C GLU A 392 -10.76 15.09 -22.50
N GLY A 393 -11.11 16.06 -21.64
CA GLY A 393 -12.35 16.84 -21.75
C GLY A 393 -13.56 16.23 -21.03
N PHE A 394 -13.41 15.15 -20.26
CA PHE A 394 -14.52 14.59 -19.50
C PHE A 394 -14.89 15.45 -18.28
N ILE A 395 -16.16 15.87 -18.21
CA ILE A 395 -16.72 16.58 -17.06
C ILE A 395 -17.11 15.56 -15.98
N LEU A 396 -16.23 15.37 -15.01
CA LEU A 396 -16.39 14.40 -13.92
C LEU A 396 -17.11 15.00 -12.70
N ALA A 397 -18.35 15.46 -12.87
CA ALA A 397 -19.14 16.07 -11.79
C ALA A 397 -19.39 15.10 -10.61
N TRP A 398 -19.45 13.79 -10.89
CA TRP A 398 -19.62 12.74 -9.88
C TRP A 398 -18.37 12.50 -9.01
N ALA A 399 -17.18 12.93 -9.45
CA ALA A 399 -15.95 12.59 -8.76
C ALA A 399 -15.87 13.19 -7.34
N GLN A 400 -16.24 14.47 -7.18
CA GLN A 400 -16.19 15.13 -5.87
C GLN A 400 -17.16 14.54 -4.84
N PRO A 401 -18.46 14.31 -5.14
CA PRO A 401 -19.36 13.68 -4.19
C PRO A 401 -18.94 12.24 -3.87
N THR A 402 -18.41 11.47 -4.84
CA THR A 402 -17.88 10.13 -4.56
C THR A 402 -16.68 10.16 -3.61
N ARG A 403 -15.75 11.13 -3.78
CA ARG A 403 -14.62 11.31 -2.84
C ARG A 403 -15.10 11.61 -1.42
N ALA A 404 -16.08 12.51 -1.29
CA ALA A 404 -16.65 12.88 0.01
C ALA A 404 -17.35 11.68 0.67
N LEU A 405 -18.17 10.93 -0.07
CA LEU A 405 -18.85 9.73 0.43
C LEU A 405 -17.87 8.65 0.85
N LEU A 406 -16.80 8.43 0.08
CA LEU A 406 -15.78 7.44 0.40
C LEU A 406 -15.01 7.82 1.67
N LEU A 407 -14.61 9.08 1.79
CA LEU A 407 -13.92 9.58 2.99
C LEU A 407 -14.83 9.52 4.23
N ALA A 408 -16.07 9.98 4.13
CA ALA A 408 -17.05 9.93 5.22
C ALA A 408 -17.36 8.48 5.63
N GLY A 409 -17.53 7.58 4.66
CA GLY A 409 -17.72 6.16 4.90
C GLY A 409 -16.52 5.53 5.60
N ALA A 410 -15.29 5.87 5.21
CA ALA A 410 -14.07 5.37 5.84
C ALA A 410 -13.88 5.89 7.26
N ILE A 411 -14.24 7.15 7.53
CA ILE A 411 -14.27 7.73 8.88
C ILE A 411 -15.30 6.99 9.74
N GLY A 412 -16.54 6.87 9.26
CA GLY A 412 -17.60 6.16 9.97
C GLY A 412 -17.26 4.69 10.26
N TRP A 413 -16.63 4.01 9.29
CA TRP A 413 -16.15 2.64 9.47
C TRP A 413 -15.04 2.55 10.51
N SER A 414 -14.05 3.45 10.47
CA SER A 414 -12.95 3.47 11.44
C SER A 414 -13.46 3.74 12.85
N LEU A 415 -14.41 4.68 13.01
CA LEU A 415 -15.08 4.97 14.28
C LEU A 415 -15.89 3.77 14.78
N TYR A 416 -16.64 3.10 13.91
CA TYR A 416 -17.37 1.88 14.27
C TYR A 416 -16.43 0.79 14.81
N LEU A 417 -15.30 0.56 14.14
CA LEU A 417 -14.29 -0.39 14.59
C LEU A 417 -13.70 0.04 15.94
N ALA A 418 -13.32 1.31 16.08
CA ALA A 418 -12.80 1.86 17.33
C ALA A 418 -13.76 1.66 18.50
N TRP A 419 -15.06 1.96 18.32
CA TRP A 419 -16.08 1.75 19.35
C TRP A 419 -16.15 0.27 19.79
N LYS A 420 -16.12 -0.66 18.83
CA LYS A 420 -16.15 -2.11 19.12
C LYS A 420 -14.88 -2.57 19.82
N VAL A 421 -13.70 -2.10 19.41
CA VAL A 421 -12.42 -2.43 20.06
C VAL A 421 -12.38 -1.89 21.49
N ILE A 422 -12.71 -0.62 21.71
CA ILE A 422 -12.73 -0.01 23.05
C ILE A 422 -13.70 -0.77 23.97
N SER A 423 -14.87 -1.14 23.45
CA SER A 423 -15.87 -1.91 24.20
C SER A 423 -15.38 -3.31 24.59
N ARG A 424 -14.60 -3.98 23.72
CA ARG A 424 -14.01 -5.30 24.02
C ARG A 424 -13.01 -5.27 25.17
N TYR A 425 -12.30 -4.16 25.35
CA TYR A 425 -11.34 -3.99 26.45
C TYR A 425 -11.99 -3.48 27.75
N GLY A 426 -13.32 -3.46 27.84
CA GLY A 426 -14.05 -3.22 29.08
C GLY A 426 -14.01 -1.78 29.59
N ALA A 427 -13.80 -0.81 28.71
CA ALA A 427 -13.99 0.60 29.08
C ALA A 427 -15.49 0.88 29.21
N ASN A 428 -15.90 1.38 30.38
CA ASN A 428 -17.31 1.64 30.71
C ASN A 428 -17.58 3.14 30.92
N GLY A 429 -18.82 3.57 30.64
CA GLY A 429 -19.31 4.92 30.89
C GLY A 429 -18.46 6.02 30.27
N LEU A 430 -18.02 6.97 31.09
CA LEU A 430 -17.27 8.16 30.68
C LEU A 430 -15.90 7.83 30.07
N ARG A 431 -15.18 6.82 30.60
CA ARG A 431 -13.86 6.42 30.06
C ARG A 431 -13.95 5.94 28.61
N ARG A 432 -15.03 5.23 28.27
CA ARG A 432 -15.30 4.80 26.89
C ARG A 432 -15.52 5.98 25.97
N LEU A 433 -16.33 6.96 26.40
CA LEU A 433 -16.63 8.16 25.62
C LEU A 433 -15.38 9.01 25.40
N LEU A 434 -14.56 9.20 26.44
CA LEU A 434 -13.31 9.96 26.34
C LEU A 434 -12.27 9.25 25.46
N ALA A 435 -12.11 7.94 25.60
CA ALA A 435 -11.21 7.18 24.71
C ALA A 435 -11.69 7.22 23.25
N PHE A 436 -13.01 7.13 23.04
CA PHE A 436 -13.62 7.23 21.72
C PHE A 436 -13.48 8.63 21.13
N SER A 437 -13.62 9.69 21.92
CA SER A 437 -13.44 11.07 21.44
C SER A 437 -12.00 11.33 20.99
N CYS A 438 -10.99 10.77 21.65
CA CYS A 438 -9.60 10.81 21.17
C CYS A 438 -9.45 10.18 19.78
N VAL A 439 -10.11 9.03 19.52
CA VAL A 439 -10.10 8.42 18.19
C VAL A 439 -10.91 9.25 17.19
N GLY A 440 -12.02 9.86 17.62
CA GLY A 440 -12.79 10.80 16.81
C GLY A 440 -11.96 11.99 16.35
N LEU A 441 -11.22 12.62 17.26
CA LEU A 441 -10.26 13.68 16.95
C LEU A 441 -9.19 13.19 15.97
N ALA A 442 -8.66 11.97 16.15
CA ALA A 442 -7.69 11.39 15.23
C ALA A 442 -8.27 11.25 13.82
N THR A 443 -9.49 10.74 13.67
CA THR A 443 -10.16 10.67 12.35
C THR A 443 -10.48 12.05 11.77
N ALA A 444 -10.78 13.04 12.61
CA ALA A 444 -11.03 14.41 12.20
C ALA A 444 -9.77 15.10 11.65
N VAL A 445 -8.60 14.90 12.28
CA VAL A 445 -7.31 15.40 11.77
C VAL A 445 -7.04 14.90 10.35
N VAL A 446 -7.24 13.61 10.11
CA VAL A 446 -7.05 13.01 8.78
C VAL A 446 -8.11 13.48 7.79
N GLY A 447 -9.37 13.54 8.21
CA GLY A 447 -10.46 14.05 7.38
C GLY A 447 -10.25 15.50 6.96
N TYR A 448 -9.78 16.35 7.89
CA TYR A 448 -9.42 17.74 7.62
C TYR A 448 -8.25 17.86 6.65
N GLY A 449 -7.21 17.02 6.79
CA GLY A 449 -6.11 16.98 5.85
C GLY A 449 -6.58 16.70 4.42
N TRP A 450 -7.38 15.66 4.20
CA TRP A 450 -7.95 15.38 2.87
C TRP A 450 -8.94 16.45 2.40
N TYR A 451 -9.68 17.08 3.32
CA TYR A 451 -10.56 18.19 2.99
C TYR A 451 -9.81 19.37 2.39
N LEU A 452 -8.68 19.76 3.01
CA LEU A 452 -7.83 20.84 2.53
C LEU A 452 -7.37 20.59 1.08
N GLN A 453 -6.92 19.37 0.77
CA GLN A 453 -6.44 19.03 -0.56
C GLN A 453 -7.52 19.14 -1.66
N PHE A 454 -8.74 18.67 -1.38
CA PHE A 454 -9.76 18.52 -2.42
C PHE A 454 -10.72 19.72 -2.53
N TRP A 455 -10.92 20.46 -1.44
CA TRP A 455 -11.89 21.57 -1.38
C TRP A 455 -11.35 22.84 -0.71
N GLY A 456 -10.31 22.74 0.12
CA GLY A 456 -9.82 23.90 0.89
C GLY A 456 -8.78 24.76 0.17
N TRP A 457 -7.91 24.15 -0.62
CA TRP A 457 -6.83 24.83 -1.38
C TRP A 457 -7.14 24.98 -2.87
N SER A 458 -8.34 24.58 -3.30
CA SER A 458 -8.79 24.62 -4.69
C SER A 458 -9.14 26.02 -5.17
#